data_AF-A0A2E2EN83-F1
#
_entry.id   AF-A0A2E2EN83-F1
#
_cell.length_a   1.000
_cell.length_b   1.000
_cell.length_c   1.000
_cell.angle_alpha   90.00
_cell.angle_beta   90.00
_cell.angle_gamma   90.00
#
_symmetry.space_group_name_H-M   'P 1'
#
loop_
_entity.id
_entity.type
_entity.pdbx_description
1 polymer ?
#
loop_
_entity_poly.entity_id
_entity_poly.type
_entity_poly.pdbx_seq_one_letter_code
_entity_poly.pdbx_strand_id
1 'polypeptide(L)'
;MEIFMNMKYSFIIGMFLLFIFSCDSSNPVGVQCGEGLTEVDGQCFDDCNVLDGDGSSCSCDDVVCTPSSSCVTSSCVEGSCVESDLANGEPCSDGNACTLGDFCDQGTCLGMDISCDDGNPCSEDSCNITVGCIYDYTSYNGMTCDDGDACTSTDACNEGACSGSVITDCP
;
A
#
# COMPACT_ATOMS: atom_id res chain seq x y z
N MET A 1 63.85 -8.74 28.85
CA MET A 1 65.30 -8.45 28.72
C MET A 1 65.38 -7.02 28.20
N GLU A 2 64.96 -6.08 29.04
CA GLU A 2 65.83 -5.24 29.86
C GLU A 2 66.65 -4.22 29.04
N ILE A 3 66.24 -2.95 29.23
CA ILE A 3 67.07 -1.77 29.48
C ILE A 3 68.01 -1.33 28.35
N PHE A 4 67.66 -0.20 27.70
CA PHE A 4 68.61 0.89 27.54
C PHE A 4 67.89 2.24 27.72
N MET A 5 67.99 2.77 28.94
CA MET A 5 67.83 4.20 29.20
C MET A 5 69.00 4.95 28.55
N ASN A 6 68.75 6.11 27.94
CA ASN A 6 69.05 7.43 28.51
C ASN A 6 69.47 8.48 27.46
N MET A 7 68.81 9.65 27.58
CA MET A 7 69.34 11.00 27.34
C MET A 7 70.07 11.31 26.04
N LYS A 8 69.35 11.91 25.08
CA LYS A 8 69.64 13.24 24.48
C LYS A 8 68.28 13.86 24.10
N TYR A 9 67.73 14.84 24.84
CA TYR A 9 67.84 16.27 24.52
C TYR A 9 68.00 16.51 23.00
N SER A 10 67.21 17.29 22.27
CA SER A 10 66.23 18.33 22.56
C SER A 10 65.86 18.90 21.18
N PHE A 11 64.68 19.50 20.99
CA PHE A 11 64.32 20.35 19.83
C PHE A 11 64.19 19.60 18.48
N ILE A 12 62.99 19.20 18.04
CA ILE A 12 61.95 20.06 17.39
C ILE A 12 62.65 20.95 16.31
N ILE A 13 62.36 20.94 15.00
CA ILE A 13 61.08 21.04 14.27
C ILE A 13 61.41 20.70 12.81
N GLY A 14 60.52 19.97 12.14
CA GLY A 14 60.17 20.33 10.79
C GLY A 14 60.65 19.39 9.69
N MET A 15 59.64 18.83 9.02
CA MET A 15 59.67 18.29 7.68
C MET A 15 59.83 16.77 7.62
N PHE A 16 58.81 16.19 6.99
CA PHE A 16 58.73 14.84 6.47
C PHE A 16 58.25 13.72 7.42
N LEU A 17 57.03 13.29 7.10
CA LEU A 17 56.48 11.93 7.13
C LEU A 17 55.42 11.61 8.18
N LEU A 18 54.35 11.04 7.63
CA LEU A 18 53.26 10.29 8.27
C LEU A 18 52.20 11.15 8.96
N PHE A 19 51.29 11.66 8.11
CA PHE A 19 49.86 11.62 8.42
C PHE A 19 49.45 10.16 8.68
N ILE A 20 49.62 9.71 9.92
CA ILE A 20 48.75 8.70 10.50
C ILE A 20 48.14 9.39 11.71
N PHE A 21 46.99 10.04 11.49
CA PHE A 21 46.06 10.24 12.59
C PHE A 21 45.63 8.84 13.02
N SER A 22 46.35 8.29 14.00
CA SER A 22 45.89 7.14 14.75
C SER A 22 44.53 7.50 15.32
N CYS A 23 43.52 6.74 14.90
CA CYS A 23 42.28 6.62 15.66
C CYS A 23 42.67 6.03 17.02
N ASP A 24 42.69 6.85 18.06
CA ASP A 24 43.00 6.42 19.42
C ASP A 24 41.78 5.66 19.98
N SER A 25 41.84 4.33 19.95
CA SER A 25 40.84 3.43 20.54
C SER A 25 40.91 3.34 22.07
N SER A 26 41.30 4.41 22.77
CA SER A 26 41.39 4.40 24.25
C SER A 26 40.64 5.51 24.98
N ASN A 27 39.75 6.25 24.31
CA ASN A 27 38.78 7.13 24.96
C ASN A 27 37.39 6.47 24.89
N PRO A 28 36.64 6.27 25.99
CA PRO A 28 35.26 5.81 25.89
C PRO A 28 34.50 6.84 25.05
N VAL A 29 34.10 6.40 23.88
CA VAL A 29 33.76 7.21 22.72
C VAL A 29 32.45 7.94 23.02
N GLY A 30 32.53 9.22 23.38
CA GLY A 30 31.44 10.14 23.08
C GLY A 30 31.52 10.37 21.58
N VAL A 31 30.64 9.72 20.82
CA VAL A 31 30.60 9.92 19.38
C VAL A 31 30.15 11.35 19.19
N GLN A 32 31.04 12.25 18.73
CA GLN A 32 30.63 13.60 18.37
C GLN A 32 29.78 13.50 17.11
N CYS A 33 28.48 13.35 17.31
CA CYS A 33 27.51 13.42 16.24
C CYS A 33 27.58 14.82 15.63
N GLY A 34 27.56 14.90 14.29
CA GLY A 34 27.56 16.17 13.58
C GLY A 34 26.34 17.03 13.96
N GLU A 35 26.37 18.31 13.60
CA GLU A 35 25.21 19.20 13.80
C GLU A 35 23.96 18.55 13.15
N GLY A 36 22.91 18.28 13.94
CA GLY A 36 21.68 17.63 13.46
C GLY A 36 21.41 16.22 14.00
N LEU A 37 22.38 15.58 14.67
CA LEU A 37 22.26 14.18 15.13
C LEU A 37 22.17 14.08 16.66
N THR A 38 21.45 13.07 17.17
CA THR A 38 21.35 12.78 18.63
C THR A 38 22.12 11.52 19.02
N GLU A 39 22.83 11.56 20.16
CA GLU A 39 23.56 10.39 20.71
C GLU A 39 22.66 9.60 21.68
N VAL A 40 22.39 8.33 21.36
CA VAL A 40 21.76 7.36 22.25
C VAL A 40 22.65 6.11 22.29
N ASP A 41 23.11 5.70 23.48
CA ASP A 41 23.99 4.53 23.68
C ASP A 41 25.23 4.47 22.75
N GLY A 42 25.84 5.62 22.45
CA GLY A 42 27.07 5.70 21.66
C GLY A 42 26.87 5.51 20.15
N GLN A 43 25.64 5.67 19.66
CA GLN A 43 25.31 5.70 18.24
C GLN A 43 24.65 7.04 17.90
N CYS A 44 24.98 7.59 16.73
CA CYS A 44 24.32 8.80 16.22
C CYS A 44 23.07 8.40 15.45
N PHE A 45 21.93 8.97 15.84
CA PHE A 45 20.65 8.82 15.15
C PHE A 45 20.31 10.13 14.45
N ASP A 46 19.89 10.02 13.20
CA ASP A 46 19.15 11.05 12.47
C ASP A 46 17.64 10.75 12.58
N ASP A 47 16.83 11.76 12.26
CA ASP A 47 15.43 11.92 12.64
C ASP A 47 14.46 10.73 12.49
N CYS A 48 13.46 10.74 13.38
CA CYS A 48 12.18 10.03 13.32
C CYS A 48 12.13 8.64 12.62
N ASN A 49 13.06 7.74 12.98
CA ASN A 49 12.99 6.28 12.78
C ASN A 49 13.59 5.73 11.46
N VAL A 50 14.54 6.42 10.80
CA VAL A 50 15.32 5.88 9.66
C VAL A 50 16.83 6.02 9.88
N LEU A 51 17.60 5.03 9.40
CA LEU A 51 19.07 4.91 9.53
C LEU A 51 19.77 5.29 8.21
N ASP A 52 19.56 6.49 7.65
CA ASP A 52 20.25 6.94 6.43
C ASP A 52 21.42 7.90 6.69
N GLY A 53 21.44 8.59 7.83
CA GLY A 53 22.65 9.19 8.40
C GLY A 53 23.26 10.32 7.57
N ASP A 54 22.43 11.14 6.93
CA ASP A 54 22.88 12.31 6.16
C ASP A 54 22.83 13.65 6.91
N GLY A 55 22.29 13.67 8.15
CA GLY A 55 22.30 14.82 9.05
C GLY A 55 21.25 15.87 8.72
N SER A 56 20.14 15.47 8.09
CA SER A 56 19.09 16.36 7.64
C SER A 56 17.94 16.41 8.65
N SER A 57 17.65 17.61 9.17
CA SER A 57 16.50 17.89 10.06
C SER A 57 15.19 17.25 9.56
N CYS A 58 14.29 16.87 10.48
CA CYS A 58 12.94 16.28 10.31
C CYS A 58 12.27 16.76 9.02
N SER A 59 12.68 16.14 7.91
CA SER A 59 12.24 16.50 6.57
C SER A 59 11.27 15.45 6.10
N CYS A 60 10.43 15.84 5.14
CA CYS A 60 9.46 14.94 4.54
C CYS A 60 10.06 14.06 3.43
N ASP A 61 11.38 14.09 3.27
CA ASP A 61 12.09 13.35 2.24
C ASP A 61 12.05 11.84 2.51
N ASP A 62 12.08 11.42 3.79
CA ASP A 62 12.08 10.00 4.20
C ASP A 62 10.82 9.56 4.96
N VAL A 63 9.84 10.46 5.11
CA VAL A 63 8.58 10.17 5.83
C VAL A 63 7.49 9.77 4.85
N VAL A 64 7.16 8.47 4.82
CA VAL A 64 6.02 7.95 4.05
C VAL A 64 4.74 8.09 4.85
N CYS A 65 3.92 9.07 4.48
CA CYS A 65 2.59 9.27 5.07
C CYS A 65 1.52 8.50 4.30
N THR A 66 0.99 7.44 4.90
CA THR A 66 -0.17 6.71 4.39
C THR A 66 -1.43 7.15 5.14
N PRO A 67 -2.50 7.57 4.45
CA PRO A 67 -3.76 7.91 5.10
C PRO A 67 -4.40 6.69 5.77
N SER A 68 -5.03 6.93 6.92
CA SER A 68 -5.73 5.91 7.71
C SER A 68 -6.99 5.37 7.05
N SER A 69 -7.59 6.13 6.11
CA SER A 69 -8.73 5.69 5.30
C SER A 69 -8.77 6.41 3.95
N SER A 70 -9.58 5.90 3.01
CA SER A 70 -9.80 6.52 1.71
C SER A 70 -10.48 7.91 1.78
N CYS A 71 -11.06 8.28 2.93
CA CYS A 71 -11.67 9.59 3.16
C CYS A 71 -10.78 10.53 3.98
N VAL A 72 -9.50 10.18 4.11
CA VAL A 72 -8.50 10.98 4.80
C VAL A 72 -7.35 11.22 3.84
N THR A 73 -6.81 12.44 3.87
CA THR A 73 -5.53 12.76 3.25
C THR A 73 -4.46 12.77 4.32
N SER A 74 -3.26 12.31 3.97
CA SER A 74 -2.12 12.35 4.86
C SER A 74 -1.00 13.12 4.17
N SER A 75 -0.39 14.04 4.91
CA SER A 75 0.70 14.88 4.42
C SER A 75 1.74 15.02 5.49
N CYS A 76 3.01 15.10 5.10
CA CYS A 76 4.08 15.36 6.04
C CYS A 76 4.20 16.87 6.29
N VAL A 77 4.26 17.26 7.56
CA VAL A 77 4.52 18.62 8.04
C VAL A 77 5.55 18.52 9.16
N GLU A 78 6.70 19.16 8.98
CA GLU A 78 7.82 19.16 9.96
C GLU A 78 8.25 17.75 10.40
N GLY A 79 8.40 16.83 9.45
CA GLY A 79 8.80 15.43 9.71
C GLY A 79 7.74 14.57 10.37
N SER A 80 6.51 15.08 10.54
CA SER A 80 5.38 14.36 11.13
C SER A 80 4.22 14.24 10.14
N CYS A 81 3.59 13.06 10.08
CA CYS A 81 2.37 12.88 9.31
C CYS A 81 1.19 13.56 10.00
N VAL A 82 0.53 14.46 9.28
CA VAL A 82 -0.72 15.08 9.68
C VAL A 82 -1.83 14.59 8.76
N GLU A 83 -2.95 14.21 9.38
CA GLU A 83 -4.14 13.77 8.66
C GLU A 83 -5.17 14.90 8.56
N SER A 84 -5.88 14.94 7.44
CA SER A 84 -7.02 15.82 7.23
C SER A 84 -8.14 15.07 6.54
N ASP A 85 -9.35 15.18 7.08
CA ASP A 85 -10.56 14.60 6.50
C ASP A 85 -10.88 15.23 5.14
N LEU A 86 -11.34 14.40 4.20
CA LEU A 86 -11.96 14.87 2.97
C LEU A 86 -13.38 15.37 3.23
N ALA A 87 -13.82 16.32 2.41
CA ALA A 87 -15.18 16.86 2.50
C ALA A 87 -16.23 15.83 2.04
N ASN A 88 -17.46 16.00 2.51
CA ASN A 88 -18.57 15.16 2.06
C ASN A 88 -18.79 15.32 0.54
N GLY A 89 -18.95 14.20 -0.16
CA GLY A 89 -19.10 14.12 -1.61
C GLY A 89 -17.80 14.07 -2.41
N GLU A 90 -16.64 14.17 -1.75
CA GLU A 90 -15.35 13.95 -2.42
C GLU A 90 -15.19 12.49 -2.83
N PRO A 91 -14.56 12.20 -3.99
CA PRO A 91 -14.38 10.85 -4.47
C PRO A 91 -13.43 10.07 -3.57
N CYS A 92 -13.75 8.81 -3.34
CA CYS A 92 -12.90 7.88 -2.60
C CYS A 92 -13.03 6.48 -3.23
N SER A 93 -12.49 5.45 -2.57
CA SER A 93 -12.81 4.07 -2.90
C SER A 93 -13.08 3.29 -1.62
N ASP A 94 -14.23 2.62 -1.56
CA ASP A 94 -14.61 1.78 -0.41
C ASP A 94 -14.03 0.35 -0.52
N GLY A 95 -13.34 0.07 -1.62
CA GLY A 95 -12.71 -1.21 -1.92
C GLY A 95 -13.69 -2.32 -2.33
N ASN A 96 -14.97 -1.99 -2.51
CA ASN A 96 -16.01 -2.91 -2.92
C ASN A 96 -16.22 -2.82 -4.44
N ALA A 97 -15.91 -3.90 -5.16
CA ALA A 97 -16.15 -3.97 -6.61
C ALA A 97 -17.65 -3.98 -6.99
N CYS A 98 -18.53 -4.10 -6.00
CA CYS A 98 -19.99 -4.10 -6.15
C CYS A 98 -20.63 -2.72 -5.98
N THR A 99 -19.83 -1.68 -5.80
CA THR A 99 -20.31 -0.32 -5.69
C THR A 99 -19.75 0.54 -6.82
N LEU A 100 -20.46 1.62 -7.14
CA LEU A 100 -20.04 2.62 -8.12
C LEU A 100 -20.26 4.02 -7.56
N GLY A 101 -19.38 4.93 -7.94
CA GLY A 101 -19.51 6.34 -7.62
C GLY A 101 -19.23 6.63 -6.14
N ASP A 102 -18.24 5.92 -5.58
CA ASP A 102 -17.84 6.03 -4.19
C ASP A 102 -17.52 7.47 -3.79
N PHE A 103 -18.04 7.88 -2.64
CA PHE A 103 -17.90 9.23 -2.10
C PHE A 103 -17.78 9.21 -0.58
N CYS A 104 -17.12 10.24 -0.05
CA CYS A 104 -17.00 10.42 1.39
C CYS A 104 -18.30 10.97 1.98
N ASP A 105 -18.79 10.34 3.04
CA ASP A 105 -19.80 10.89 3.94
C ASP A 105 -19.35 10.72 5.38
N GLN A 106 -19.16 11.84 6.08
CA GLN A 106 -18.79 11.86 7.51
C GLN A 106 -17.56 11.00 7.81
N GLY A 107 -16.55 11.07 6.94
CA GLY A 107 -15.28 10.32 7.08
C GLY A 107 -15.34 8.85 6.66
N THR A 108 -16.47 8.35 6.17
CA THR A 108 -16.61 6.98 5.64
C THR A 108 -16.76 7.03 4.13
N CYS A 109 -16.07 6.15 3.42
CA CYS A 109 -16.26 6.00 1.98
C CYS A 109 -17.48 5.09 1.73
N LEU A 110 -18.48 5.61 1.03
CA LEU A 110 -19.71 4.90 0.69
C LEU A 110 -19.87 4.88 -0.83
N GLY A 111 -20.29 3.74 -1.38
CA GLY A 111 -20.66 3.63 -2.78
C GLY A 111 -22.13 3.23 -2.98
N MET A 112 -22.62 3.34 -4.21
CA MET A 112 -23.95 2.88 -4.59
C MET A 112 -23.88 1.48 -5.17
N ASP A 113 -24.69 0.55 -4.65
CA ASP A 113 -24.74 -0.82 -5.13
C ASP A 113 -25.03 -0.89 -6.64
N ILE A 114 -24.25 -1.70 -7.35
CA ILE A 114 -24.49 -1.99 -8.77
C ILE A 114 -25.45 -3.17 -8.92
N SER A 115 -26.22 -3.15 -10.02
CA SER A 115 -26.92 -4.34 -10.46
C SER A 115 -25.97 -5.22 -11.26
N CYS A 116 -25.83 -6.47 -10.85
CA CYS A 116 -25.12 -7.50 -11.61
C CYS A 116 -26.06 -8.35 -12.45
N ASP A 117 -27.24 -7.85 -12.82
CA ASP A 117 -28.16 -8.55 -13.72
C ASP A 117 -27.58 -8.56 -15.15
N ASP A 118 -27.23 -9.74 -15.71
CA ASP A 118 -26.81 -9.85 -17.13
C ASP A 118 -27.98 -10.03 -18.11
N GLY A 119 -29.20 -10.12 -17.58
CA GLY A 119 -30.43 -10.34 -18.36
C GLY A 119 -30.60 -11.76 -18.87
N ASN A 120 -29.74 -12.71 -18.48
CA ASN A 120 -29.86 -14.10 -18.86
C ASN A 120 -30.78 -14.85 -17.88
N PRO A 121 -31.91 -15.43 -18.32
CA PRO A 121 -32.77 -16.24 -17.44
C PRO A 121 -32.10 -17.54 -16.96
N CYS A 122 -30.95 -17.90 -17.52
CA CYS A 122 -30.18 -19.10 -17.22
C CYS A 122 -28.89 -18.84 -16.46
N SER A 123 -28.78 -17.70 -15.77
CA SER A 123 -27.71 -17.42 -14.83
C SER A 123 -28.24 -17.15 -13.42
N GLU A 124 -27.40 -17.46 -12.45
CA GLU A 124 -27.51 -16.89 -11.12
C GLU A 124 -26.51 -15.75 -10.96
N ASP A 125 -27.05 -14.56 -10.81
CA ASP A 125 -26.27 -13.34 -10.78
C ASP A 125 -25.94 -12.95 -9.34
N SER A 126 -24.68 -12.67 -9.09
CA SER A 126 -24.21 -12.24 -7.79
C SER A 126 -23.10 -11.23 -7.92
N CYS A 127 -22.88 -10.44 -6.87
CA CYS A 127 -21.75 -9.55 -6.82
C CYS A 127 -20.76 -9.97 -5.73
N ASN A 128 -19.51 -10.15 -6.13
CA ASN A 128 -18.40 -10.44 -5.25
C ASN A 128 -17.63 -9.16 -4.95
N ILE A 129 -17.43 -8.83 -3.68
CA ILE A 129 -16.81 -7.58 -3.25
C ILE A 129 -15.38 -7.35 -3.78
N THR A 130 -14.66 -8.41 -4.17
CA THR A 130 -13.29 -8.29 -4.70
C THR A 130 -13.26 -8.36 -6.23
N VAL A 131 -14.12 -9.18 -6.83
CA VAL A 131 -14.08 -9.50 -8.26
C VAL A 131 -15.07 -8.67 -9.08
N GLY A 132 -16.17 -8.22 -8.47
CA GLY A 132 -17.30 -7.59 -9.14
C GLY A 132 -18.39 -8.60 -9.49
N CYS A 133 -19.11 -8.35 -10.57
CA CYS A 133 -20.20 -9.22 -11.01
C CYS A 133 -19.73 -10.62 -11.39
N ILE A 134 -20.45 -11.63 -10.92
CA ILE A 134 -20.26 -13.05 -11.20
C ILE A 134 -21.59 -13.62 -11.66
N TYR A 135 -21.53 -14.39 -12.75
CA TYR A 135 -22.67 -15.04 -13.39
C TYR A 135 -22.45 -16.56 -13.36
N ASP A 136 -23.23 -17.29 -12.56
CA ASP A 136 -23.16 -18.76 -12.52
C ASP A 136 -24.16 -19.35 -13.53
N TYR A 137 -23.62 -19.85 -14.63
CA TYR A 137 -24.38 -20.48 -15.72
C TYR A 137 -24.70 -21.96 -15.48
N THR A 138 -24.21 -22.54 -14.37
CA THR A 138 -24.33 -23.96 -14.06
C THR A 138 -25.37 -24.26 -12.98
N SER A 139 -25.59 -23.33 -12.05
CA SER A 139 -26.57 -23.50 -10.96
C SER A 139 -28.02 -23.58 -11.48
N TYR A 140 -28.29 -23.01 -12.66
CA TYR A 140 -29.61 -23.01 -13.30
C TYR A 140 -29.83 -24.15 -14.29
N ASN A 141 -28.87 -25.06 -14.48
CA ASN A 141 -29.01 -26.18 -15.41
C ASN A 141 -30.29 -27.01 -15.17
N GLY A 142 -31.09 -27.18 -16.21
CA GLY A 142 -32.37 -27.90 -16.18
C GLY A 142 -33.55 -27.09 -15.63
N MET A 143 -33.34 -25.84 -15.20
CA MET A 143 -34.45 -24.94 -14.88
C MET A 143 -35.16 -24.50 -16.17
N THR A 144 -36.46 -24.25 -16.05
CA THR A 144 -37.29 -23.77 -17.16
C THR A 144 -36.90 -22.34 -17.54
N CYS A 145 -36.82 -22.08 -18.83
CA CYS A 145 -36.61 -20.74 -19.38
C CYS A 145 -37.50 -20.56 -20.62
N ASP A 146 -37.35 -19.47 -21.36
CA ASP A 146 -38.02 -19.23 -22.65
C ASP A 146 -36.93 -18.79 -23.64
N ASP A 147 -36.69 -19.57 -24.70
CA ASP A 147 -35.65 -19.27 -25.70
C ASP A 147 -36.13 -18.25 -26.76
N GLY A 148 -37.39 -17.82 -26.66
CA GLY A 148 -38.03 -16.87 -27.56
C GLY A 148 -38.41 -17.45 -28.92
N ASP A 149 -38.15 -18.74 -29.17
CA ASP A 149 -38.56 -19.42 -30.39
C ASP A 149 -39.95 -20.06 -30.19
N ALA A 150 -40.93 -19.62 -30.97
CA ALA A 150 -42.27 -20.22 -30.92
C ALA A 150 -42.30 -21.67 -31.46
N CYS A 151 -41.24 -22.11 -32.15
CA CYS A 151 -41.08 -23.46 -32.69
C CYS A 151 -40.42 -24.45 -31.72
N THR A 152 -40.11 -24.05 -30.49
CA THR A 152 -39.53 -24.90 -29.47
C THR A 152 -40.56 -25.20 -28.37
N SER A 153 -40.28 -26.25 -27.60
CA SER A 153 -41.07 -26.62 -26.44
C SER A 153 -40.16 -27.20 -25.37
N THR A 154 -40.59 -27.13 -24.11
CA THR A 154 -39.82 -27.63 -22.96
C THR A 154 -38.43 -26.99 -22.83
N ASP A 155 -38.39 -25.68 -22.98
CA ASP A 155 -37.17 -24.89 -22.91
C ASP A 155 -36.53 -25.00 -21.54
N ALA A 156 -35.23 -25.29 -21.54
CA ALA A 156 -34.46 -25.46 -20.33
C ALA A 156 -33.06 -24.87 -20.48
N CYS A 157 -32.53 -24.44 -19.34
CA CYS A 157 -31.19 -23.91 -19.24
C CYS A 157 -30.14 -25.02 -19.35
N ASN A 158 -29.10 -24.78 -20.13
CA ASN A 158 -27.91 -25.61 -20.24
C ASN A 158 -26.68 -24.72 -20.44
N GLU A 159 -25.81 -24.66 -19.44
CA GLU A 159 -24.57 -23.87 -19.45
C GLU A 159 -24.79 -22.42 -19.90
N GLY A 160 -25.85 -21.80 -19.39
CA GLY A 160 -26.23 -20.41 -19.70
C GLY A 160 -27.00 -20.22 -21.00
N ALA A 161 -27.20 -21.27 -21.80
CA ALA A 161 -28.07 -21.23 -22.97
C ALA A 161 -29.49 -21.67 -22.59
N CYS A 162 -30.49 -20.88 -22.96
CA CYS A 162 -31.88 -21.32 -22.96
C CYS A 162 -32.19 -21.97 -24.31
N SER A 163 -32.67 -23.22 -24.31
CA SER A 163 -33.09 -23.89 -25.55
C SER A 163 -34.14 -24.97 -25.28
N GLY A 164 -35.06 -25.14 -26.23
CA GLY A 164 -36.07 -26.20 -26.21
C GLY A 164 -35.91 -27.26 -27.30
N SER A 165 -36.82 -28.23 -27.27
CA SER A 165 -36.98 -29.24 -28.31
C SER A 165 -37.87 -28.72 -29.44
N VAL A 166 -37.37 -28.81 -30.68
CA VAL A 166 -38.14 -28.40 -31.87
C VAL A 166 -39.45 -29.17 -32.00
N ILE A 167 -40.54 -28.46 -32.28
CA ILE A 167 -41.86 -29.04 -32.54
C ILE A 167 -42.06 -29.30 -34.04
N THR A 168 -42.80 -30.37 -34.37
CA THR A 168 -42.91 -30.89 -35.74
C THR A 168 -43.79 -30.06 -36.67
N ASP A 169 -44.63 -29.19 -36.12
CA ASP A 169 -45.59 -28.35 -36.86
C ASP A 169 -45.49 -26.92 -36.35
N CYS A 170 -44.39 -26.25 -36.70
CA CYS A 170 -44.23 -24.84 -36.41
C CYS A 170 -44.99 -23.99 -37.46
N PRO A 171 -45.85 -23.06 -37.04
CA PRO A 171 -46.76 -22.29 -37.91
C PRO A 171 -46.09 -21.33 -38.91
#